data_AF-A0A450U4M6-F1
#
_entry.id   AF-A0A450U4M6-F1
#
_cell.length_a   1.000
_cell.length_b   1.000
_cell.length_c   1.000
_cell.angle_alpha   90.00
_cell.angle_beta   90.00
_cell.angle_gamma   90.00
#
_symmetry.space_group_name_H-M   'P 1'
#
loop_
_entity.id
_entity.type
_entity.pdbx_description
1 polymer ?
#
loop_
_entity_poly.entity_id
_entity_poly.type
_entity_poly.pdbx_seq_one_letter_code
_entity_poly.pdbx_strand_id
1 'polypeptide(L)' 'MLTESQRTAIVQHTMNITGLMQQIEEELQTILEVAEIEVEFVPFSGDFPDLSLEDLEGERKG' A
#
# COMPACT_ATOMS: atom_id res chain seq x y z
N MET A 1 -21.22 -5.24 14.27
CA MET A 1 -21.67 -5.00 12.89
C MET A 1 -21.51 -3.51 12.60
N LEU A 2 -20.96 -3.12 11.45
CA LEU A 2 -20.72 -1.70 11.14
C LEU A 2 -22.01 -0.98 10.79
N THR A 3 -22.11 0.29 11.18
CA THR A 3 -23.18 1.20 10.73
C THR A 3 -22.98 1.55 9.25
N GLU A 4 -24.04 2.07 8.61
CA GLU A 4 -23.98 2.51 7.22
C GLU A 4 -22.95 3.65 7.02
N SER A 5 -22.92 4.63 7.92
CA SER A 5 -21.93 5.72 7.86
C SER A 5 -20.50 5.23 8.01
N GLN A 6 -20.25 4.27 8.91
CA GLN A 6 -18.94 3.63 9.06
C GLN A 6 -18.55 2.85 7.80
N ARG A 7 -19.48 2.12 7.17
CA ARG A 7 -19.23 1.39 5.93
C ARG A 7 -18.87 2.35 4.79
N THR A 8 -19.62 3.44 4.64
CA THR A 8 -19.35 4.47 3.63
C THR A 8 -17.98 5.12 3.84
N ALA A 9 -17.63 5.48 5.09
CA ALA A 9 -16.33 6.05 5.39
C ALA A 9 -15.17 5.10 5.06
N ILE A 10 -15.31 3.81 5.38
CA ILE A 10 -14.31 2.79 5.03
C ILE A 10 -14.13 2.72 3.52
N VAL A 11 -15.22 2.58 2.76
CA VAL A 11 -15.15 2.53 1.29
C VAL A 11 -14.48 3.78 0.74
N GLN A 12 -14.88 4.97 1.19
CA GLN A 12 -14.31 6.22 0.73
C GLN A 12 -12.80 6.29 1.00
N HIS A 13 -12.36 5.96 2.20
CA HIS A 13 -10.94 6.00 2.54
C HIS A 13 -10.13 4.96 1.76
N THR A 14 -10.65 3.75 1.60
CA THR A 14 -10.01 2.72 0.76
C THR A 14 -9.85 3.22 -0.68
N MET A 15 -10.90 3.76 -1.29
CA MET A 15 -10.84 4.28 -2.65
C MET A 15 -9.87 5.47 -2.78
N ASN A 16 -9.82 6.35 -1.78
CA ASN A 16 -8.84 7.45 -1.77
C ASN A 16 -7.40 6.93 -1.71
N ILE A 17 -7.13 5.93 -0.88
CA ILE A 17 -5.80 5.30 -0.79
C ILE A 17 -5.42 4.64 -2.12
N THR A 18 -6.35 3.92 -2.75
CA THR A 18 -6.12 3.32 -4.07
C THR A 18 -5.78 4.38 -5.12
N GLY A 19 -6.50 5.50 -5.14
CA GLY A 19 -6.21 6.61 -6.06
C GLY A 19 -4.83 7.24 -5.81
N LEU A 20 -4.41 7.39 -4.54
CA LEU A 20 -3.08 7.89 -4.21
C LEU A 20 -1.97 6.92 -4.66
N MET A 21 -2.18 5.61 -4.48
CA MET A 21 -1.22 4.60 -4.93
C MET A 21 -1.03 4.59 -6.44
N GLN A 22 -2.10 4.83 -7.22
CA GLN A 22 -2.02 4.96 -8.67
C GLN A 22 -1.18 6.18 -9.08
N GLN A 23 -1.37 7.32 -8.42
CA GLN A 23 -0.56 8.52 -8.69
C GLN A 23 0.92 8.28 -8.38
N ILE A 24 1.22 7.61 -7.26
CA ILE A 24 2.60 7.23 -6.91
C ILE A 24 3.19 6.29 -7.97
N GLU A 25 2.41 5.30 -8.44
CA GLU A 25 2.85 4.38 -9.50
C GLU A 25 3.22 5.13 -10.79
N GLU A 26 2.39 6.10 -11.22
CA GLU A 26 2.66 6.93 -12.40
C GLU A 26 3.96 7.76 -12.24
N GLU A 27 4.18 8.35 -11.06
CA GLU A 27 5.41 9.10 -10.78
C GLU A 27 6.64 8.19 -10.78
N LEU A 28 6.54 6.99 -10.20
CA LEU A 28 7.63 6.01 -10.20
C LEU A 28 7.97 5.55 -11.63
N GLN A 29 6.97 5.27 -12.46
CA GLN A 29 7.18 4.94 -13.87
C GLN A 29 7.90 6.06 -14.61
N THR A 30 7.48 7.31 -14.40
CA THR A 30 8.13 8.49 -14.99
C THR A 30 9.61 8.60 -14.58
N ILE A 31 9.93 8.37 -13.30
CA ILE A 31 11.31 8.40 -12.81
C ILE A 31 12.15 7.30 -13.47
N LEU A 32 11.61 6.08 -13.60
CA LEU A 32 12.30 4.95 -14.21
C LEU A 32 12.55 5.19 -15.71
N GLU A 33 11.58 5.75 -16.42
CA GLU A 33 11.72 6.14 -17.82
C GLU A 33 12.82 7.19 -18.02
N VAL A 34 12.82 8.27 -17.22
CA VAL A 34 13.84 9.33 -17.28
C VAL A 34 15.23 8.78 -16.95
N ALA A 35 15.32 7.81 -16.06
CA ALA A 35 16.57 7.16 -15.68
C ALA A 35 17.03 6.08 -16.68
N GLU A 36 16.27 5.81 -17.75
CA GLU A 36 16.52 4.72 -18.71
C GLU A 36 16.68 3.35 -18.03
N ILE A 37 15.91 3.10 -16.95
CA ILE A 37 15.93 1.85 -16.21
C ILE A 37 14.86 0.91 -16.79
N GLU A 38 15.28 -0.26 -17.27
CA GLU A 38 14.35 -1.31 -17.68
C GLU A 38 13.61 -1.87 -16.46
N VAL A 39 12.28 -1.91 -16.54
CA VAL A 39 11.43 -2.40 -15.46
C VAL A 39 11.18 -3.89 -15.65
N GLU A 40 11.62 -4.69 -14.68
CA GLU A 40 11.22 -6.09 -14.55
C GLU A 40 10.15 -6.23 -13.47
N PHE A 41 9.11 -7.02 -13.74
CA PHE A 41 8.14 -7.37 -12.71
C PHE A 41 8.80 -8.27 -11.67
N VAL A 42 9.06 -7.73 -10.48
CA VAL A 42 9.57 -8.50 -9.35
C VAL A 42 8.40 -8.90 -8.46
N PRO A 43 7.98 -10.18 -8.42
CA PRO A 43 6.96 -10.62 -7.48
C PRO A 43 7.46 -10.40 -6.06
N PHE A 44 6.55 -10.13 -5.11
CA PHE A 44 6.90 -10.08 -3.70
C PHE A 44 7.64 -11.37 -3.31
N SER A 45 8.86 -11.23 -2.78
CA SER A 45 9.61 -12.37 -2.27
C SER A 45 8.93 -12.90 -1.01
N GLY A 46 9.10 -14.19 -0.70
CA GLY A 46 8.60 -14.77 0.55
C GLY A 46 9.23 -14.15 1.81
N ASP A 47 10.32 -13.40 1.65
CA ASP A 47 11.00 -12.64 2.71
C ASP A 47 10.51 -11.18 2.81
N PHE A 48 9.51 -10.78 2.02
CA PHE A 48 8.90 -9.47 2.17
C PHE A 48 8.24 -9.41 3.55
N PRO A 49 8.53 -8.36 4.35
CA PRO A 49 8.04 -8.29 5.72
C PRO A 49 6.52 -8.35 5.73
N ASP A 50 5.98 -9.37 6.39
CA ASP A 50 4.56 -9.44 6.67
C ASP A 50 4.25 -8.41 7.75
N LEU A 51 3.85 -7.22 7.32
CA LEU A 51 3.43 -6.14 8.22
C LEU A 51 2.00 -6.36 8.72
N SER A 52 1.60 -7.62 8.94
CA SER A 52 0.33 -7.94 9.57
C SER A 52 0.28 -7.28 10.96
N LEU A 53 -0.91 -6.81 11.33
CA LEU A 53 -1.12 -6.10 12.60
C LEU A 53 -0.88 -6.99 13.83
N GLU A 54 -0.77 -8.31 13.65
CA GLU A 54 -0.56 -9.29 14.72
C GLU A 54 0.84 -9.14 15.36
N ASP A 55 1.83 -8.67 14.60
CA ASP A 55 3.21 -8.51 15.09
C ASP A 55 3.49 -7.15 15.76
N LEU A 56 2.60 -6.16 15.59
CA LEU A 56 2.79 -4.80 16.14
C LEU A 56 2.35 -4.64 17.61
N GLU A 57 1.64 -5.63 18.18
CA GLU A 57 1.22 -5.59 19.59
C GLU A 57 2.32 -6.04 20.58
N GLY A 58 3.39 -6.68 20.08
CA GLY A 58 4.51 -7.18 20.90
C GLY A 58 5.51 -6.12 21.37
N GLU A 59 5.67 -5.00 20.65
CA GLU A 59 6.72 -4.01 20.93
C GLU A 59 6.31 -2.88 21.91
N ARG A 60 5.04 -2.84 22.37
CA ARG A 60 4.58 -1.83 23.36
C ARG A 60 4.82 -2.20 24.82
N LYS A 61 5.57 -3.28 25.10
CA LYS A 61 5.99 -3.66 26.46
C LYS A 61 7.51 -3.87 26.52
N GLY A 62 8.26 -2.76 26.48
CA GLY A 62 9.67 -2.68 26.82
C GLY A 62 9.91 -1.46 27.70
#